data_AF-A0A8X6IC58-F1
#
_entry.id   AF-A0A8X6IC58-F1
#
_cell.length_a   1.000
_cell.length_b   1.000
_cell.length_c   1.000
_cell.angle_alpha   90.00
_cell.angle_beta   90.00
_cell.angle_gamma   90.00
#
_symmetry.space_group_name_H-M   'P 1'
#
loop_
_entity.id
_entity.type
_entity.pdbx_description
1 polymer ?
#
loop_
_entity_poly.entity_id
_entity_poly.type
_entity_poly.pdbx_seq_one_letter_code
_entity_poly.pdbx_strand_id
1 'polypeptide(L)'
;MNEYPEFDIVEITRKLGVNMLNCVEIVSQEAAWYFLREPMSKCSTVATTIPTMWTVDRQRIKTQKELDAIRAREDSSNIWKENWFDIYARSHQNLENITLAEFVAKYNIKSDGTYPERKLPRIIRYGNYDTGQNLNNYKREMVSLHFPFRNEDEEILSEMKFIEIYINNEDIILTRRKEFESNLDIQKTFEIC
;
A
#
# COMPACT_ATOMS: atom_id res chain seq x y z
N MET A 1 -44.65 0.12 -38.11
CA MET A 1 -44.58 1.16 -37.06
C MET A 1 -43.88 0.54 -35.88
N ASN A 2 -42.76 1.11 -35.44
CA ASN A 2 -41.98 0.56 -34.33
C ASN A 2 -42.55 1.13 -33.03
N GLU A 3 -43.13 0.28 -32.20
CA GLU A 3 -44.10 0.63 -31.15
C GLU A 3 -43.46 1.02 -29.80
N TYR A 4 -42.13 1.14 -29.77
CA TYR A 4 -41.40 1.58 -28.57
C TYR A 4 -40.31 2.57 -28.98
N PRO A 5 -40.55 3.89 -28.86
CA PRO A 5 -39.48 4.87 -28.90
C PRO A 5 -38.81 4.80 -27.52
N GLU A 6 -38.12 3.70 -27.24
CA GLU A 6 -37.22 3.65 -26.10
C GLU A 6 -36.24 4.79 -26.32
N PHE A 7 -36.38 5.82 -25.49
CA PHE A 7 -35.44 6.92 -25.39
C PHE A 7 -34.03 6.35 -25.54
N ASP A 8 -33.31 6.81 -26.56
CA ASP A 8 -31.95 6.38 -26.83
C ASP A 8 -31.16 6.50 -25.53
N ILE A 9 -30.93 5.36 -24.87
CA ILE A 9 -30.38 5.30 -23.51
C ILE A 9 -29.00 5.99 -23.52
N VAL A 10 -28.32 5.94 -24.67
CA VAL A 10 -27.08 6.66 -24.95
C VAL A 10 -27.28 8.17 -24.92
N GLU A 11 -28.38 8.69 -25.44
CA GLU A 11 -28.72 10.11 -25.39
C GLU A 11 -29.12 10.59 -23.99
N ILE A 12 -29.88 9.78 -23.26
CA ILE A 12 -30.20 10.08 -21.86
C ILE A 12 -28.91 10.10 -21.01
N THR A 13 -28.07 9.07 -21.12
CA THR A 13 -26.82 8.99 -20.36
C THR A 13 -25.86 10.11 -20.73
N ARG A 14 -25.79 10.50 -22.00
CA ARG A 14 -25.01 11.67 -22.45
C ARG A 14 -25.50 12.96 -21.80
N LYS A 15 -26.81 13.23 -21.82
CA LYS A 15 -27.40 14.42 -21.18
C LYS A 15 -27.17 14.43 -19.67
N LEU A 16 -27.31 13.28 -19.02
CA LEU A 16 -27.12 13.14 -17.58
C LEU A 16 -25.65 13.35 -17.19
N GLY A 17 -24.71 12.83 -18.00
CA GLY A 17 -23.28 13.10 -17.84
C GLY A 17 -22.92 14.58 -18.02
N VAL A 18 -23.46 15.24 -19.05
CA VAL A 18 -23.25 16.69 -19.27
C VAL A 18 -23.82 17.53 -18.12
N ASN A 19 -25.03 17.21 -17.64
CA ASN A 19 -25.61 17.92 -16.50
C ASN A 19 -24.81 17.69 -15.21
N MET A 20 -24.36 16.47 -14.95
CA MET A 20 -23.52 16.17 -13.78
C MET A 20 -22.18 16.92 -13.84
N LEU A 21 -21.54 16.97 -15.01
CA LEU A 21 -20.31 17.74 -15.23
C LEU A 21 -20.52 19.25 -15.06
N ASN A 22 -21.67 19.77 -15.50
CA ASN A 22 -22.03 21.17 -15.31
C ASN A 22 -22.43 21.51 -13.87
N CYS A 23 -22.89 20.52 -13.09
CA CYS A 23 -23.26 20.68 -11.68
C CYS A 23 -22.06 20.62 -10.73
N VAL A 24 -20.94 20.01 -11.14
CA VAL A 24 -19.70 20.04 -10.37
C VAL A 24 -18.94 21.29 -10.78
N GLU A 25 -18.79 22.24 -9.85
CA GLU A 25 -17.84 23.34 -10.02
C GLU A 25 -16.42 22.74 -10.09
N ILE A 26 -15.97 22.45 -11.31
CA ILE A 26 -14.61 22.02 -11.56
C ILE A 26 -13.71 23.24 -11.38
N VAL A 27 -12.74 23.15 -10.47
CA VAL A 27 -11.80 24.24 -10.22
C VAL A 27 -11.03 24.52 -11.51
N SER A 28 -10.70 25.78 -11.81
CA SER A 28 -9.99 26.17 -13.05
C SER A 28 -8.74 25.33 -13.34
N GLN A 29 -8.08 24.81 -12.30
CA GLN A 29 -6.93 23.90 -12.41
C GLN A 29 -7.31 22.51 -12.95
N GLU A 30 -8.42 21.94 -12.50
CA GLU A 30 -8.95 20.65 -12.99
C GLU A 30 -9.50 20.78 -14.42
N ALA A 31 -10.16 21.90 -14.74
CA ALA A 31 -10.65 22.18 -16.09
C ALA A 31 -9.50 22.35 -17.08
N ALA A 32 -8.47 23.13 -16.73
CA ALA A 32 -7.28 23.30 -17.55
C ALA A 32 -6.54 21.97 -17.77
N TRP A 33 -6.38 21.16 -16.73
CA TRP A 33 -5.79 19.83 -16.84
C TRP A 33 -6.56 18.93 -17.82
N TYR A 34 -7.89 18.93 -17.72
CA TYR A 34 -8.76 18.17 -18.63
C TYR A 34 -8.67 18.66 -20.08
N PHE A 35 -8.70 19.98 -20.31
CA PHE A 35 -8.60 20.57 -21.66
C PHE A 35 -7.23 20.32 -22.31
N LEU A 36 -6.15 20.42 -21.54
CA LEU A 36 -4.80 20.24 -22.04
C LEU A 36 -4.43 18.77 -22.22
N ARG A 37 -5.22 17.82 -21.67
CA ARG A 37 -4.94 16.38 -21.65
C ARG A 37 -3.53 16.06 -21.13
N GLU A 38 -3.01 16.92 -20.25
CA GLU A 38 -1.69 16.70 -19.68
C GLU A 38 -1.73 15.42 -18.85
N PRO A 39 -0.72 14.54 -18.93
CA PRO A 39 -0.64 13.43 -18.00
C PRO A 39 -0.61 14.00 -16.58
N MET A 40 -1.49 13.52 -15.69
CA MET A 40 -1.40 13.89 -14.27
C MET A 40 0.04 13.70 -13.81
N SER A 41 0.57 14.72 -13.13
CA SER A 41 1.94 14.73 -12.63
C SER A 41 2.24 13.38 -11.97
N LYS A 42 3.18 12.63 -12.55
CA LYS A 42 3.65 11.39 -11.94
C LYS A 42 4.37 11.80 -10.69
N CYS A 43 3.82 11.45 -9.52
CA CYS A 43 4.48 11.68 -8.25
C CYS A 43 5.94 11.21 -8.34
N SER A 44 6.88 12.03 -7.89
CA SER A 44 8.31 11.73 -7.93
C SER A 44 8.68 10.50 -7.08
N THR A 45 7.81 10.13 -6.14
CA THR A 45 8.00 9.01 -5.21
C THR A 45 6.84 8.02 -5.31
N VAL A 46 7.18 6.73 -5.38
CA VAL A 46 6.18 5.67 -5.44
C VAL A 46 5.75 5.33 -4.01
N ALA A 47 4.45 5.41 -3.73
CA ALA A 47 3.87 4.95 -2.48
C ALA A 47 3.53 3.45 -2.54
N THR A 48 3.69 2.72 -1.43
CA THR A 48 3.36 1.30 -1.31
C THR A 48 2.68 1.03 0.03
N THR A 49 1.55 0.33 0.01
CA THR A 49 0.81 -0.02 1.22
C THR A 49 1.26 -1.39 1.74
N ILE A 50 1.54 -1.48 3.04
CA ILE A 50 1.81 -2.70 3.78
C ILE A 50 0.54 -3.04 4.59
N PRO A 51 -0.11 -4.19 4.34
CA PRO A 51 -1.34 -4.56 5.03
C PRO A 51 -1.02 -5.10 6.44
N THR A 52 -1.10 -4.24 7.44
CA THR A 52 -0.76 -4.52 8.86
C THR A 52 -1.94 -5.02 9.71
N MET A 53 -3.07 -5.30 9.07
CA MET A 53 -4.20 -6.02 9.68
C MET A 53 -3.80 -7.45 10.09
N TRP A 54 -4.62 -8.11 10.90
CA TRP A 54 -4.43 -9.52 11.28
C TRP A 54 -4.25 -10.40 10.04
N THR A 55 -3.46 -11.46 10.17
CA THR A 55 -3.13 -12.37 9.05
C THR A 55 -4.38 -12.94 8.37
N VAL A 56 -5.43 -13.19 9.15
CA VAL A 56 -6.75 -13.68 8.69
C VAL A 56 -7.49 -12.66 7.82
N ASP A 57 -7.34 -11.37 8.11
CA ASP A 57 -8.09 -10.31 7.44
C ASP A 57 -7.40 -9.81 6.14
N ARG A 58 -6.15 -10.21 5.91
CA ARG A 58 -5.36 -9.73 4.77
C ARG A 58 -5.92 -10.26 3.46
N GLN A 59 -6.33 -9.35 2.58
CA GLN A 59 -6.74 -9.68 1.23
C GLN A 59 -5.53 -10.15 0.39
N ARG A 60 -5.63 -11.35 -0.19
CA ARG A 60 -4.55 -12.01 -0.95
C ARG A 60 -4.92 -12.37 -2.38
N ILE A 61 -5.90 -11.70 -2.98
CA ILE A 61 -6.48 -12.14 -4.27
C ILE A 61 -5.64 -11.61 -5.44
N LYS A 62 -5.30 -12.50 -6.40
CA LYS A 62 -4.67 -12.14 -7.67
C LYS A 62 -5.62 -11.38 -8.59
N THR A 63 -5.08 -10.55 -9.48
CA THR A 63 -5.88 -9.84 -10.48
C THR A 63 -6.50 -10.83 -11.48
N GLN A 64 -7.62 -10.44 -12.12
CA GLN A 64 -8.30 -11.30 -13.09
C GLN A 64 -7.37 -11.77 -14.21
N LYS A 65 -6.50 -10.88 -14.72
CA LYS A 65 -5.51 -11.21 -15.75
C LYS A 65 -4.49 -12.26 -15.29
N GLU A 66 -4.03 -12.18 -14.04
CA GLU A 66 -3.13 -13.18 -13.45
C GLU A 66 -3.86 -14.52 -13.26
N LEU A 67 -5.13 -14.49 -12.86
CA LEU A 67 -5.96 -15.69 -12.70
C LEU A 67 -6.26 -16.37 -14.05
N ASP A 68 -6.55 -15.61 -15.10
CA ASP A 68 -6.78 -16.15 -16.44
C ASP A 68 -5.50 -16.78 -17.02
N ALA A 69 -4.33 -16.18 -16.77
CA ALA A 69 -3.04 -16.76 -17.12
C ALA A 69 -2.72 -18.05 -16.35
N ILE A 70 -3.22 -18.17 -15.12
CA ILE A 70 -3.12 -19.39 -14.30
C ILE A 70 -4.08 -20.46 -14.84
N ARG A 71 -5.34 -20.11 -15.15
CA ARG A 71 -6.31 -21.04 -15.74
C ARG A 71 -5.85 -21.59 -17.09
N ALA A 72 -5.09 -20.81 -17.85
CA ALA A 72 -4.47 -21.26 -19.09
C ALA A 72 -3.32 -22.27 -18.87
N ARG A 73 -2.80 -22.42 -17.64
CA ARG A 73 -1.82 -23.43 -17.25
C ARG A 73 -2.53 -24.47 -16.38
N GLU A 74 -2.83 -25.63 -16.92
CA GLU A 74 -3.69 -26.66 -16.30
C GLU A 74 -3.24 -27.16 -14.91
N ASP A 75 -2.04 -26.82 -14.44
CA ASP A 75 -1.42 -27.46 -13.27
C ASP A 75 -1.39 -26.64 -11.98
N SER A 76 -1.79 -25.35 -11.96
CA SER A 76 -1.60 -24.52 -10.76
C SER A 76 -2.90 -24.00 -10.13
N SER A 77 -3.18 -24.45 -8.89
CA SER A 77 -4.32 -23.99 -8.08
C SER A 77 -3.99 -22.79 -7.18
N ASN A 78 -2.85 -22.13 -7.39
CA ASN A 78 -2.41 -21.04 -6.51
C ASN A 78 -3.11 -19.72 -6.87
N ILE A 79 -4.28 -19.50 -6.29
CA ILE A 79 -5.11 -18.29 -6.47
C ILE A 79 -4.54 -17.10 -5.67
N TRP A 80 -3.72 -17.37 -4.65
CA TRP A 80 -3.23 -16.36 -3.72
C TRP A 80 -2.01 -15.61 -4.28
N LYS A 81 -2.03 -14.28 -4.12
CA LYS A 81 -0.90 -13.39 -4.37
C LYS A 81 -0.03 -13.33 -3.13
N GLU A 82 1.28 -13.45 -3.34
CA GLU A 82 2.26 -13.29 -2.26
C GLU A 82 2.18 -11.87 -1.69
N ASN A 83 2.20 -11.78 -0.36
CA ASN A 83 2.21 -10.52 0.37
C ASN A 83 3.66 -10.09 0.68
N TRP A 84 3.85 -8.83 1.08
CA TRP A 84 5.14 -8.30 1.54
C TRP A 84 5.76 -9.12 2.66
N PHE A 85 4.93 -9.65 3.57
CA PHE A 85 5.36 -10.55 4.65
C PHE A 85 5.94 -11.87 4.13
N ASP A 86 5.32 -12.49 3.12
CA ASP A 86 5.80 -13.75 2.53
C ASP A 86 7.14 -13.53 1.80
N ILE A 87 7.27 -12.40 1.10
CA ILE A 87 8.49 -12.03 0.40
C ILE A 87 9.61 -11.73 1.40
N TYR A 88 9.30 -10.96 2.44
CA TYR A 88 10.24 -10.60 3.50
C TYR A 88 10.71 -11.82 4.30
N ALA A 89 9.83 -12.78 4.62
CA ALA A 89 10.24 -14.03 5.25
C ALA A 89 11.32 -14.76 4.44
N ARG A 90 11.24 -14.78 3.10
CA ARG A 90 12.25 -15.37 2.21
C ARG A 90 13.53 -14.53 2.07
N SER A 91 13.46 -13.20 2.23
CA SER A 91 14.63 -12.34 2.03
C SER A 91 15.74 -12.53 3.06
N HIS A 92 15.42 -13.08 4.23
CA HIS A 92 16.37 -13.34 5.32
C HIS A 92 17.51 -14.31 4.97
N GLN A 93 17.44 -15.00 3.84
CA GLN A 93 18.58 -15.78 3.34
C GLN A 93 19.75 -14.89 2.89
N ASN A 94 19.48 -13.64 2.49
CA ASN A 94 20.47 -12.72 1.92
C ASN A 94 20.60 -11.40 2.70
N LEU A 95 19.59 -11.04 3.51
CA LEU A 95 19.51 -9.77 4.23
C LEU A 95 19.13 -10.03 5.69
N GLU A 96 20.13 -10.12 6.57
CA GLU A 96 19.90 -10.29 8.01
C GLU A 96 19.63 -8.96 8.71
N ASN A 97 18.76 -8.99 9.72
CA ASN A 97 18.51 -7.87 10.65
C ASN A 97 17.93 -6.58 10.01
N ILE A 98 17.23 -6.70 8.89
CA ILE A 98 16.46 -5.60 8.28
C ILE A 98 15.01 -5.72 8.74
N THR A 99 14.32 -4.60 8.94
CA THR A 99 12.89 -4.60 9.29
C THR A 99 11.98 -4.67 8.07
N LEU A 100 10.71 -5.05 8.24
CA LEU A 100 9.75 -5.10 7.15
C LEU A 100 9.58 -3.73 6.46
N ALA A 101 9.49 -2.66 7.25
CA ALA A 101 9.36 -1.29 6.74
C ALA A 101 10.56 -0.90 5.86
N GLU A 102 11.78 -1.16 6.33
CA GLU A 102 13.00 -0.90 5.57
C GLU A 102 13.09 -1.73 4.30
N PHE A 103 12.75 -3.02 4.39
CA PHE A 103 12.76 -3.91 3.24
C PHE A 103 11.86 -3.38 2.11
N VAL A 104 10.60 -3.08 2.43
CA VAL A 104 9.62 -2.58 1.47
C VAL A 104 10.01 -1.22 0.90
N ALA A 105 10.55 -0.34 1.76
CA ALA A 105 10.93 1.01 1.36
C ALA A 105 12.19 1.03 0.49
N LYS A 106 13.25 0.32 0.88
CA LYS A 106 14.61 0.44 0.32
C LYS A 106 14.92 -0.58 -0.77
N TYR A 107 14.22 -1.72 -0.86
CA TYR A 107 14.61 -2.80 -1.78
C TYR A 107 13.60 -3.03 -2.91
N ASN A 108 14.12 -3.39 -4.08
CA ASN A 108 13.33 -3.91 -5.21
C ASN A 108 13.32 -5.44 -5.19
N ILE A 109 12.30 -6.04 -5.79
CA ILE A 109 12.23 -7.49 -6.01
C ILE A 109 12.52 -7.74 -7.48
N LYS A 110 13.55 -8.53 -7.76
CA LYS A 110 13.84 -9.03 -9.12
C LYS A 110 13.35 -10.47 -9.28
N SER A 111 13.12 -10.87 -10.52
CA SER A 111 12.68 -12.24 -10.86
C SER A 111 13.70 -13.32 -10.55
N ASP A 112 14.98 -12.94 -10.38
CA ASP A 112 16.08 -13.82 -9.97
C ASP A 112 16.14 -14.08 -8.45
N GLY A 113 15.22 -13.49 -7.68
CA GLY A 113 15.21 -13.59 -6.22
C GLY A 113 16.23 -12.68 -5.51
N THR A 114 16.88 -11.77 -6.25
CA THR A 114 17.78 -10.77 -5.66
C THR A 114 17.02 -9.52 -5.22
N TYR A 115 17.57 -8.85 -4.21
CA TYR A 115 17.00 -7.66 -3.61
C TYR A 115 17.97 -6.47 -3.74
N PRO A 116 18.04 -5.80 -4.91
CA PRO A 116 18.88 -4.62 -5.05
C PRO A 116 18.25 -3.42 -4.36
N GLU A 117 19.10 -2.60 -3.72
CA GLU A 117 18.70 -1.35 -3.10
C GLU A 117 18.21 -0.33 -4.15
N ARG A 118 17.21 0.47 -3.78
CA ARG A 118 16.62 1.52 -4.60
C ARG A 118 17.43 2.79 -4.48
N LYS A 119 17.53 3.55 -5.58
CA LYS A 119 18.07 4.92 -5.55
C LYS A 119 17.23 5.89 -4.72
N LEU A 120 15.90 5.71 -4.76
CA LEU A 120 14.94 6.49 -3.98
C LEU A 120 14.03 5.52 -3.22
N PRO A 121 13.93 5.64 -1.88
CA PRO A 121 13.06 4.79 -1.10
C PRO A 121 11.58 5.08 -1.45
N ARG A 122 10.74 4.05 -1.29
CA ARG A 122 9.30 4.20 -1.42
C ARG A 122 8.70 4.78 -0.15
N ILE A 123 7.63 5.56 -0.32
CA ILE A 123 6.79 5.98 0.79
C ILE A 123 5.94 4.78 1.20
N ILE A 124 6.06 4.35 2.46
CA ILE A 124 5.24 3.26 3.00
C ILE A 124 3.95 3.81 3.61
N ARG A 125 2.85 3.07 3.44
CA ARG A 125 1.55 3.33 4.08
C ARG A 125 1.10 2.07 4.82
N TYR A 126 0.46 2.22 5.96
CA TYR A 126 -0.02 1.11 6.80
C TYR A 126 -1.28 1.53 7.56
N GLY A 127 -1.89 0.61 8.30
CA GLY A 127 -3.19 0.80 8.97
C GLY A 127 -3.25 2.00 9.92
N ASN A 128 -2.15 2.31 10.61
CA ASN A 128 -1.98 3.47 11.48
C ASN A 128 -3.01 3.48 12.62
N TYR A 129 -2.99 2.40 13.41
CA TYR A 129 -3.95 2.22 14.50
C TYR A 129 -3.78 3.28 15.60
N ASP A 130 -4.91 3.81 16.08
CA ASP A 130 -4.95 4.79 17.17
C ASP A 130 -4.49 4.18 18.51
N THR A 131 -3.63 4.91 19.23
CA THR A 131 -3.06 4.47 20.52
C THR A 131 -4.07 4.48 21.66
N GLY A 132 -5.12 5.30 21.59
CA GLY A 132 -6.16 5.42 22.62
C GLY A 132 -7.21 4.31 22.54
N GLN A 133 -7.67 3.98 21.34
CA GLN A 133 -8.73 2.98 21.14
C GLN A 133 -8.19 1.57 20.88
N ASN A 134 -7.04 1.46 20.21
CA ASN A 134 -6.57 0.20 19.62
C ASN A 134 -5.11 -0.11 20.00
N LEU A 135 -4.75 0.06 21.28
CA LEU A 135 -3.37 -0.06 21.76
C LEU A 135 -2.68 -1.38 21.38
N ASN A 136 -3.38 -2.52 21.46
CA ASN A 136 -2.78 -3.81 21.09
C ASN A 136 -2.51 -3.90 19.58
N ASN A 137 -3.43 -3.41 18.75
CA ASN A 137 -3.22 -3.38 17.30
C ASN A 137 -2.09 -2.41 16.93
N TYR A 138 -2.00 -1.27 17.62
CA TYR A 138 -0.88 -0.34 17.50
C TYR A 138 0.45 -1.02 17.83
N LYS A 139 0.59 -1.64 19.01
CA LYS A 139 1.82 -2.35 19.40
C LYS A 139 2.19 -3.43 18.40
N ARG A 140 1.21 -4.24 17.96
CA ARG A 140 1.42 -5.28 16.93
C ARG A 140 1.94 -4.67 15.64
N GLU A 141 1.28 -3.62 15.14
CA GLU A 141 1.66 -2.94 13.91
C GLU A 141 3.09 -2.38 14.00
N MET A 142 3.44 -1.73 15.12
CA MET A 142 4.78 -1.18 15.34
C MET A 142 5.86 -2.26 15.36
N VAL A 143 5.62 -3.37 16.07
CA VAL A 143 6.55 -4.52 16.09
C VAL A 143 6.67 -5.13 14.69
N SER A 144 5.55 -5.34 13.99
CA SER A 144 5.55 -5.93 12.65
C SER A 144 6.22 -5.07 11.59
N LEU A 145 6.34 -3.75 11.80
CA LEU A 145 6.99 -2.85 10.85
C LEU A 145 8.46 -2.58 11.19
N HIS A 146 8.78 -2.41 12.47
CA HIS A 146 10.06 -1.83 12.92
C HIS A 146 10.90 -2.75 13.81
N PHE A 147 10.45 -3.98 14.05
CA PHE A 147 11.25 -5.03 14.66
C PHE A 147 11.61 -6.08 13.59
N PRO A 148 12.86 -6.58 13.56
CA PRO A 148 13.25 -7.66 12.64
C PRO A 148 12.66 -9.00 13.11
N PHE A 149 12.09 -9.77 12.19
CA PHE A 149 11.49 -11.09 12.45
C PHE A 149 11.50 -11.90 11.15
N ARG A 150 11.48 -13.23 11.24
CA ARG A 150 11.42 -14.12 10.06
C ARG A 150 10.00 -14.62 9.81
N ASN A 151 9.31 -15.02 10.87
CA ASN A 151 7.94 -15.52 10.81
C ASN A 151 7.03 -14.73 11.76
N GLU A 152 6.09 -13.98 11.19
CA GLU A 152 5.17 -13.14 11.97
C GLU A 152 4.29 -13.98 12.90
N ASP A 153 3.75 -15.11 12.43
CA ASP A 153 2.81 -15.91 13.21
C ASP A 153 3.48 -16.51 14.45
N GLU A 154 4.72 -16.97 14.33
CA GLU A 154 5.46 -17.65 15.40
C GLU A 154 6.17 -16.69 16.36
N GLU A 155 6.79 -15.62 15.82
CA GLU A 155 7.64 -14.71 16.59
C GLU A 155 6.88 -13.51 17.15
N ILE A 156 5.85 -13.03 16.44
CA ILE A 156 5.12 -11.80 16.81
C ILE A 156 3.74 -12.13 17.37
N LEU A 157 2.93 -12.92 16.66
CA LEU A 157 1.52 -13.09 16.97
C LEU A 157 1.23 -14.18 17.99
N SER A 158 2.03 -15.26 17.97
CA SER A 158 1.95 -16.36 18.93
C SER A 158 1.93 -15.81 20.36
N GLU A 159 0.92 -16.22 21.13
CA GLU A 159 0.77 -15.85 22.56
C GLU A 159 0.80 -14.33 22.83
N MET A 160 0.50 -13.50 21.83
CA MET A 160 0.60 -12.04 21.91
C MET A 160 2.01 -11.53 22.29
N LYS A 161 3.07 -12.24 21.87
CA LYS A 161 4.48 -11.87 22.09
C LYS A 161 4.80 -10.43 21.72
N PHE A 162 4.12 -9.87 20.72
CA PHE A 162 4.26 -8.47 20.31
C PHE A 162 4.12 -7.47 21.47
N ILE A 163 3.37 -7.79 22.53
CA ILE A 163 3.22 -6.91 23.70
C ILE A 163 4.56 -6.76 24.43
N GLU A 164 5.20 -7.87 24.76
CA GLU A 164 6.50 -7.90 25.46
C GLU A 164 7.62 -7.40 24.56
N ILE A 165 7.63 -7.80 23.28
CA ILE A 165 8.61 -7.33 22.29
C ILE A 165 8.55 -5.81 22.17
N TYR A 166 7.34 -5.24 22.10
CA TYR A 166 7.18 -3.79 22.05
C TYR A 166 7.76 -3.12 23.30
N ILE A 167 7.39 -3.59 24.50
CA ILE A 167 7.86 -3.00 25.77
C ILE A 167 9.39 -3.05 25.87
N ASN A 168 10.00 -4.18 25.50
CA ASN A 168 11.44 -4.36 25.61
C ASN A 168 12.25 -3.59 24.54
N ASN A 169 11.61 -3.16 23.45
CA ASN A 169 12.28 -2.54 22.30
C ASN A 169 11.65 -1.20 21.87
N GLU A 170 10.89 -0.56 22.75
CA GLU A 170 10.08 0.62 22.42
C GLU A 170 10.94 1.74 21.83
N ASP A 171 12.07 2.06 22.47
CA ASP A 171 12.97 3.13 22.01
C ASP A 171 13.51 2.88 20.60
N ILE A 172 13.86 1.64 20.29
CA ILE A 172 14.41 1.23 18.99
C ILE A 172 13.32 1.33 17.92
N ILE A 173 12.13 0.83 18.23
CA ILE A 173 10.95 0.86 17.34
C ILE A 173 10.58 2.31 17.01
N LEU A 174 10.49 3.18 18.01
CA LEU A 174 10.16 4.60 17.83
C LEU A 174 11.24 5.34 17.06
N THR A 175 12.51 5.01 17.27
CA THR A 175 13.62 5.60 16.50
C THR A 175 13.54 5.22 15.02
N ARG A 176 13.36 3.94 14.71
CA ARG A 176 13.22 3.47 13.32
C ARG A 176 11.97 4.03 12.65
N ARG A 177 10.87 4.15 13.39
CA ARG A 177 9.64 4.74 12.89
C ARG A 177 9.86 6.17 12.37
N LYS A 178 10.65 6.98 13.08
CA LYS A 178 10.97 8.36 12.67
C LYS A 178 11.64 8.45 11.29
N GLU A 179 12.33 7.40 10.82
CA GLU A 179 12.91 7.39 9.47
C GLU A 179 11.86 7.43 8.35
N PHE A 180 10.65 6.96 8.65
CA PHE A 180 9.55 6.86 7.68
C PHE A 180 8.45 7.90 7.92
N GLU A 181 8.52 8.64 9.02
CA GLU A 181 7.67 9.79 9.24
C GLU A 181 8.13 10.95 8.37
N SER A 182 7.18 11.65 7.75
CA SER A 182 7.50 12.81 6.95
C SER A 182 8.13 13.89 7.83
N ASN A 183 9.42 14.17 7.64
CA ASN A 183 10.00 15.47 7.99
C ASN A 183 9.42 16.54 7.05
N LEU A 184 8.11 16.79 7.16
CA LEU A 184 7.54 18.02 6.66
C LEU A 184 8.02 19.10 7.61
N ASP A 185 9.19 19.67 7.30
CA ASP A 185 9.57 20.96 7.85
C ASP A 185 8.66 22.01 7.19
N ILE A 186 7.43 22.07 7.70
CA ILE A 186 6.36 22.92 7.22
C ILE A 186 6.85 24.37 7.17
N GLN A 187 7.67 24.78 8.14
CA GLN A 187 8.25 26.12 8.22
C GLN A 187 9.17 26.39 7.03
N LYS A 188 10.08 25.45 6.72
CA LYS A 188 10.99 25.57 5.59
C LYS A 188 10.29 25.53 4.22
N THR A 189 9.13 24.87 4.14
CA THR A 189 8.30 24.86 2.91
C THR A 189 7.56 26.18 2.71
N PHE A 190 7.13 26.83 3.80
CA PHE A 190 6.56 28.18 3.75
C PHE A 190 7.60 29.27 3.41
N GLU A 191 8.87 29.10 3.78
CA GLU A 191 9.94 30.06 3.42
C GLU A 191 10.32 30.04 1.93
N ILE A 192 9.97 28.98 1.21
CA ILE A 192 10.27 28.79 -0.22
C ILE A 192 9.09 29.21 -1.13
N CYS A 193 7.89 29.41 -0.56
CA CYS A 193 6.69 29.85 -1.28
C CYS A 193 6.47 31.36 -1.12
#